data_AF-A0A2P9GZQ1-F1
#
_entry.id   AF-A0A2P9GZQ1-F1
#
_cell.length_a   1.000
_cell.length_b   1.000
_cell.length_c   1.000
_cell.angle_alpha   90.00
_cell.angle_beta   90.00
_cell.angle_gamma   90.00
#
_symmetry.space_group_name_H-M   'P 1'
#
loop_
_entity.id
_entity.type
_entity.pdbx_description
1 polymer ?
#
loop_
_entity_poly.entity_id
_entity_poly.type
_entity_poly.pdbx_seq_one_letter_code
_entity_poly.pdbx_strand_id
1 'polypeptide(L)'
;MNAIPAIDDAERWAVESALRARYGRRVDTELAEVELKLAPQDGYLTACPTLYWEARGAAFVISKVAEGRYRTMFYYLADFNPEQYGTGRPEYDDLIECVTTVLRLQADHEKERHGVCSGKTAQDLQGFGELDLDDGGPDGAQA
;
A
#
# COMPACT_ATOMS: atom_id res chain seq x y z
N MET A 1 -0.02 30.38 -15.64
CA MET A 1 0.44 29.36 -14.68
C MET A 1 -0.66 29.24 -13.64
N ASN A 2 -1.48 28.20 -13.74
CA ASN A 2 -2.51 27.97 -12.73
C ASN A 2 -1.82 27.22 -11.59
N ALA A 3 -1.45 27.96 -10.54
CA ALA A 3 -0.84 27.35 -9.36
C ALA A 3 -1.88 26.39 -8.75
N ILE A 4 -1.46 25.16 -8.47
CA ILE A 4 -2.31 24.22 -7.75
C ILE A 4 -2.55 24.81 -6.35
N PRO A 5 -3.81 24.93 -5.88
CA PRO A 5 -4.07 25.50 -4.58
C PRO A 5 -3.43 24.65 -3.49
N ALA A 6 -2.92 25.31 -2.45
CA ALA A 6 -2.38 24.63 -1.27
C ALA A 6 -3.43 23.68 -0.64
N ILE A 7 -2.94 22.77 0.18
CA ILE A 7 -3.80 21.94 1.02
C ILE A 7 -4.31 22.83 2.16
N ASP A 8 -5.63 22.94 2.26
CA ASP A 8 -6.30 23.73 3.30
C ASP A 8 -6.35 22.98 4.64
N ASP A 9 -6.60 23.71 5.73
CA ASP A 9 -6.78 23.16 7.08
C ASP A 9 -7.87 22.08 7.14
N ALA A 10 -8.97 22.22 6.37
CA ALA A 10 -10.02 21.21 6.30
C ALA A 10 -9.53 19.89 5.67
N GLU A 11 -8.74 19.98 4.61
CA GLU A 11 -8.14 18.82 3.94
C GLU A 11 -7.16 18.12 4.88
N ARG A 12 -6.28 18.88 5.54
CA ARG A 12 -5.35 18.36 6.54
C ARG A 12 -6.09 17.68 7.69
N TRP A 13 -7.11 18.33 8.25
CA TRP A 13 -7.90 17.80 9.36
C TRP A 13 -8.61 16.50 8.98
N ALA A 14 -9.11 16.39 7.75
CA ALA A 14 -9.74 15.18 7.23
C ALA A 14 -8.74 14.00 7.19
N VAL A 15 -7.51 14.23 6.72
CA VAL A 15 -6.44 13.22 6.74
C VAL A 15 -6.08 12.83 8.18
N GLU A 16 -5.78 13.79 9.06
CA GLU A 16 -5.43 13.51 10.47
C GLU A 16 -6.55 12.72 11.18
N SER A 17 -7.81 13.02 10.89
CA SER A 17 -8.96 12.32 11.45
C SER A 17 -9.06 10.87 10.96
N ALA A 18 -8.85 10.63 9.67
CA ALA A 18 -8.81 9.27 9.11
C ALA A 18 -7.64 8.45 9.70
N LEU A 19 -6.46 9.07 9.84
CA LEU A 19 -5.29 8.44 10.47
C LEU A 19 -5.57 8.11 11.94
N ARG A 20 -6.20 9.02 12.68
CA ARG A 20 -6.58 8.78 14.08
C ARG A 20 -7.56 7.62 14.22
N ALA A 21 -8.56 7.53 13.35
CA ALA A 21 -9.51 6.42 13.34
C ALA A 21 -8.82 5.08 13.04
N ARG A 22 -7.82 5.08 12.14
CA ARG A 22 -7.07 3.88 11.76
C ARG A 22 -6.09 3.40 12.82
N TYR A 23 -5.31 4.32 13.39
CA TYR A 23 -4.19 3.98 14.29
C TYR A 23 -4.54 4.08 15.78
N GLY A 24 -5.70 4.63 16.13
CA GLY A 24 -6.10 4.84 17.53
C GLY A 24 -5.29 5.90 18.26
N ARG A 25 -4.40 6.61 17.55
CA ARG A 25 -3.54 7.68 18.09
C ARG A 25 -3.49 8.84 17.10
N ARG A 26 -3.08 10.02 17.58
CA ARG A 26 -2.78 11.14 16.70
C ARG A 26 -1.53 10.82 15.89
N VAL A 27 -1.60 11.03 14.57
CA VAL A 27 -0.46 10.99 13.65
C VAL A 27 -0.30 12.40 13.13
N ASP A 28 0.89 12.97 13.31
CA ASP A 28 1.20 14.30 12.82
C ASP A 28 1.49 14.22 11.31
N THR A 29 0.89 15.14 10.56
CA THR A 29 1.09 15.24 9.11
C THR A 29 1.86 16.52 8.80
N GLU A 30 2.91 16.39 8.00
CA GLU A 30 3.74 17.49 7.56
C GLU A 30 3.28 18.00 6.19
N LEU A 31 3.28 19.32 6.04
CA LEU A 31 3.05 19.96 4.74
C LEU A 31 4.39 20.06 4.01
N ALA A 32 4.42 19.55 2.79
CA ALA A 32 5.57 19.54 1.91
C ALA A 32 5.17 19.96 0.49
N GLU A 33 6.17 20.12 -0.37
CA GLU A 33 5.98 20.34 -1.80
C GLU A 33 6.78 19.28 -2.56
N VAL A 34 6.14 18.62 -3.53
CA VAL A 34 6.78 17.57 -4.34
C VAL A 34 6.60 17.90 -5.81
N GLU A 35 7.69 17.75 -6.56
CA GLU A 35 7.69 17.91 -8.01
C GLU A 35 7.18 16.64 -8.68
N LEU A 36 5.98 16.71 -9.28
CA LEU A 36 5.33 15.58 -9.92
C LEU A 36 5.16 15.78 -11.42
N LYS A 37 5.34 14.70 -12.17
CA LYS A 37 4.96 14.64 -13.58
C LYS A 37 3.46 14.35 -13.70
N LEU A 38 2.65 15.37 -13.99
CA LEU A 38 1.19 15.23 -14.05
C LEU A 38 0.71 14.41 -15.26
N ALA A 39 1.27 14.69 -16.44
CA ALA A 39 1.00 13.94 -17.66
C ALA A 39 2.28 13.25 -18.19
N PRO A 40 2.19 12.04 -18.76
CA PRO A 40 3.37 11.33 -19.27
C PRO A 40 4.06 12.07 -20.43
N GLN A 41 3.28 12.80 -21.22
CA GLN A 41 3.73 13.65 -22.33
C GLN A 41 4.26 15.02 -21.89
N ASP A 42 4.09 15.37 -20.61
CA ASP A 42 4.54 16.64 -20.10
C ASP A 42 6.07 16.68 -20.03
N GLY A 43 6.66 17.82 -20.41
CA GLY A 43 8.12 17.99 -20.40
C GLY A 43 8.66 18.51 -19.07
N TYR A 44 7.77 18.96 -18.17
CA TYR A 44 8.15 19.61 -16.92
C TYR A 44 7.52 18.91 -15.70
N LEU A 45 8.15 19.10 -14.56
CA LEU A 45 7.61 18.72 -13.26
C LEU A 45 6.78 19.87 -12.71
N THR A 46 5.66 19.54 -12.08
CA THR A 46 4.79 20.51 -11.43
C THR A 46 4.95 20.39 -9.92
N ALA A 47 5.27 21.50 -9.26
CA ALA A 47 5.27 21.60 -7.82
C ALA A 47 3.86 21.41 -7.28
N CYS A 48 3.65 20.34 -6.52
CA CYS A 48 2.36 19.93 -5.98
C CYS A 48 2.39 20.00 -4.44
N PRO A 49 1.44 20.72 -3.82
CA PRO A 49 1.33 20.74 -2.37
C PRO A 49 0.98 19.33 -1.87
N THR A 50 1.65 18.92 -0.81
CA THR A 50 1.73 17.52 -0.42
C THR A 50 1.61 17.37 1.09
N LEU A 51 0.85 16.37 1.53
CA LEU A 51 0.85 15.88 2.90
C LEU A 51 1.75 14.66 3.01
N TYR A 52 2.60 14.68 4.03
CA TYR A 52 3.53 13.61 4.36
C TYR A 52 3.29 13.13 5.79
N TRP A 53 3.34 11.82 6.00
CA TRP A 53 3.41 11.27 7.36
C TRP A 53 4.04 9.88 7.35
N GLU A 54 4.50 9.45 8.52
CA GLU A 54 5.11 8.16 8.72
C GLU A 54 4.29 7.31 9.69
N ALA A 55 4.07 6.04 9.34
CA ALA A 55 3.43 5.08 10.21
C ALA A 55 3.90 3.67 9.90
N ARG A 56 4.16 2.88 10.95
CA ARG A 56 4.55 1.45 10.85
C ARG A 56 5.79 1.19 9.97
N GLY A 57 6.72 2.13 9.90
CA GLY A 57 7.93 2.00 9.08
C GLY A 57 7.70 2.25 7.58
N ALA A 58 6.51 2.72 7.21
CA ALA A 58 6.19 3.24 5.89
C ALA A 58 5.97 4.75 5.94
N ALA A 59 6.44 5.43 4.91
CA ALA A 59 6.16 6.82 4.64
C ALA A 59 5.04 6.91 3.60
N PHE A 60 4.10 7.81 3.85
CA PHE A 60 2.94 8.04 3.01
C PHE A 60 2.96 9.46 2.48
N VAL A 61 2.50 9.59 1.24
CA VAL A 61 2.48 10.85 0.50
C VAL A 61 1.11 11.02 -0.14
N ILE A 62 0.49 12.18 0.07
CA ILE A 62 -0.71 12.61 -0.67
C ILE A 62 -0.41 13.96 -1.29
N SER A 63 -0.34 14.00 -2.61
CA SER A 63 -0.11 15.22 -3.37
C SER A 63 -1.39 15.68 -4.04
N LYS A 64 -1.72 16.95 -3.88
CA LYS A 64 -2.82 17.60 -4.59
C LYS A 64 -2.32 17.99 -5.99
N VAL A 65 -2.96 17.47 -7.03
CA VAL A 65 -2.56 17.68 -8.43
C VAL A 65 -3.46 18.68 -9.15
N ALA A 66 -4.66 18.90 -8.63
CA ALA A 66 -5.60 19.93 -9.03
C ALA A 66 -6.60 20.17 -7.89
N GLU A 67 -7.47 21.17 -8.03
CA GLU A 67 -8.56 21.39 -7.07
C GLU A 67 -9.45 20.15 -6.97
N GLY A 68 -9.57 19.60 -5.76
CA GLY A 68 -10.29 18.35 -5.50
C GLY A 68 -9.69 17.11 -6.16
N ARG A 69 -8.44 17.14 -6.65
CA ARG A 69 -7.78 15.97 -7.24
C ARG A 69 -6.47 15.64 -6.55
N TYR A 70 -6.32 14.38 -6.20
CA TYR A 70 -5.24 13.89 -5.36
C TYR A 70 -4.54 12.68 -5.97
N ARG A 71 -3.24 12.58 -5.76
CA ARG A 71 -2.43 11.39 -6.00
C ARG A 71 -1.85 10.92 -4.68
N THR A 72 -1.67 9.62 -4.54
CA THR A 72 -1.07 9.05 -3.33
C THR A 72 -0.09 7.94 -3.66
N MET A 73 0.95 7.86 -2.85
CA MET A 73 2.00 6.86 -2.93
C MET A 73 2.48 6.55 -1.50
N PHE A 74 3.05 5.38 -1.29
CA PHE A 74 3.79 5.07 -0.06
C PHE A 74 5.09 4.34 -0.40
N TYR A 75 6.03 4.35 0.54
CA TYR A 75 7.29 3.61 0.43
C TYR A 75 7.77 3.18 1.82
N TYR A 76 8.55 2.11 1.87
CA TYR A 76 9.12 1.62 3.12
C TYR A 76 10.46 2.30 3.41
N LEU A 77 10.62 2.80 4.63
CA LEU A 77 11.82 3.52 5.07
C LEU A 77 12.99 2.59 5.39
N ALA A 78 12.72 1.31 5.64
CA ALA A 78 13.73 0.31 5.98
C ALA A 78 14.52 -0.18 4.75
N ASP A 79 14.04 0.09 3.54
CA ASP A 79 14.65 -0.37 2.30
C ASP A 79 15.74 0.61 1.83
N PHE A 80 16.94 0.07 1.53
CA PHE A 80 18.07 0.86 1.02
C PHE A 80 17.78 1.53 -0.33
N ASN A 81 16.87 0.93 -1.12
CA ASN A 81 16.33 1.51 -2.35
C ASN A 81 14.80 1.56 -2.22
N PRO A 82 14.23 2.64 -1.66
CA PRO A 82 12.82 2.70 -1.32
C PRO A 82 11.97 2.62 -2.60
N GLU A 83 11.35 1.46 -2.81
CA GLU A 83 10.40 1.27 -3.89
C GLU A 83 9.12 2.05 -3.60
N GLN A 84 8.65 2.80 -4.60
CA GLN A 84 7.43 3.59 -4.49
C GLN A 84 6.24 2.74 -4.93
N TYR A 85 5.27 2.61 -4.04
CA TYR A 85 4.04 1.88 -4.28
C TYR A 85 2.90 2.87 -4.49
N GLY A 86 2.38 2.89 -5.71
CA GLY A 86 1.15 3.61 -6.05
C GLY A 86 -0.07 2.72 -5.88
N THR A 87 -1.26 3.34 -5.84
CA THR A 87 -2.53 2.60 -5.69
C THR A 87 -3.10 2.01 -6.98
N GLY A 88 -2.36 2.08 -8.08
CA GLY A 88 -2.82 1.68 -9.42
C GLY A 88 -3.89 2.60 -10.02
N ARG A 89 -4.45 3.54 -9.23
CA ARG A 89 -5.31 4.62 -9.73
C ARG A 89 -4.47 5.87 -9.99
N PRO A 90 -4.65 6.53 -11.14
CA PRO A 90 -3.84 7.68 -11.49
C PRO A 90 -4.17 8.91 -10.65
N GLU A 91 -5.44 9.10 -10.25
CA GLU A 91 -5.93 10.26 -9.53
C GLU A 91 -7.19 9.89 -8.73
N TYR A 92 -7.47 10.65 -7.67
CA TYR A 92 -8.66 10.54 -6.83
C TYR A 92 -9.37 11.88 -6.76
N ASP A 93 -10.69 11.88 -6.91
CA ASP A 93 -11.57 13.04 -6.73
C ASP A 93 -12.06 13.22 -5.27
N ASP A 94 -11.81 12.24 -4.40
CA ASP A 94 -12.14 12.28 -2.98
C ASP A 94 -10.92 11.99 -2.10
N LEU A 95 -10.65 12.86 -1.13
CA LEU A 95 -9.48 12.79 -0.25
C LEU A 95 -9.58 11.62 0.74
N ILE A 96 -10.76 11.31 1.26
CA ILE A 96 -10.94 10.24 2.25
C ILE A 96 -10.75 8.87 1.58
N GLU A 97 -11.30 8.68 0.39
CA GLU A 97 -11.09 7.49 -0.43
C GLU A 97 -9.62 7.34 -0.81
N CYS A 98 -8.93 8.44 -1.15
CA CYS A 98 -7.49 8.46 -1.42
C CYS A 98 -6.68 7.94 -0.21
N VAL A 99 -6.86 8.55 0.96
CA VAL A 99 -6.20 8.17 2.23
C VAL A 99 -6.51 6.71 2.58
N THR A 100 -7.78 6.33 2.52
CA THR A 100 -8.22 5.00 2.94
C THR A 100 -7.67 3.92 2.01
N THR A 101 -7.59 4.20 0.70
CA THR A 101 -7.05 3.27 -0.28
C THR A 101 -5.57 3.01 -0.06
N VAL A 102 -4.75 4.06 0.14
CA VAL A 102 -3.30 3.87 0.35
C VAL A 102 -3.02 3.13 1.67
N LEU A 103 -3.79 3.40 2.72
CA LEU A 103 -3.67 2.70 4.00
C LEU A 103 -4.06 1.22 3.91
N ARG A 104 -5.08 0.89 3.11
CA ARG A 104 -5.47 -0.51 2.84
C ARG A 104 -4.40 -1.22 2.04
N LEU A 105 -3.88 -0.58 1.00
CA LEU A 105 -2.83 -1.15 0.16
C LEU A 105 -1.56 -1.42 0.95
N GLN A 106 -1.09 -0.49 1.78
CA GLN A 106 0.07 -0.73 2.63
C GLN A 106 -0.16 -1.92 3.57
N ALA A 107 -1.35 -2.04 4.17
CA ALA A 107 -1.66 -3.16 5.05
C ALA A 107 -1.75 -4.51 4.32
N ASP A 108 -2.08 -4.52 3.03
CA ASP A 108 -2.04 -5.72 2.19
C ASP A 108 -0.60 -6.11 1.88
N HIS A 109 0.20 -5.14 1.41
CA HIS A 109 1.62 -5.31 1.12
C HIS A 109 2.43 -5.71 2.35
N GLU A 110 2.08 -5.21 3.55
CA GLU A 110 2.66 -5.63 4.83
C GLU A 110 2.40 -7.13 5.07
N LYS A 111 1.19 -7.63 4.83
CA LYS A 111 0.87 -9.06 4.98
C LYS A 111 1.64 -9.93 3.99
N GLU A 112 1.69 -9.51 2.73
CA GLU A 112 2.44 -10.21 1.67
C GLU A 112 3.93 -10.28 2.03
N ARG A 113 4.52 -9.17 2.46
CA ARG A 113 5.93 -9.06 2.85
C ARG A 113 6.28 -9.89 4.08
N HIS A 114 5.38 -9.98 5.05
CA HIS A 114 5.56 -10.82 6.25
C HIS A 114 5.26 -12.31 5.99
N GLY A 115 5.05 -12.73 4.73
CA GLY A 115 4.79 -14.13 4.39
C GLY A 115 3.42 -14.64 4.83
N VAL A 116 2.52 -13.74 5.22
CA VAL A 116 1.12 -14.07 5.49
C VAL A 116 0.37 -13.96 4.16
N CYS A 117 0.56 -14.95 3.30
CA CYS A 117 -0.39 -15.20 2.23
C CYS A 117 -1.75 -15.49 2.88
N SER A 118 -2.64 -14.50 2.92
CA SER A 118 -4.06 -14.74 3.14
C SER A 118 -4.62 -15.40 1.88
N GLY A 119 -4.26 -16.67 1.68
CA GLY A 119 -4.62 -17.39 0.46
C GLY A 119 -3.72 -18.59 0.16
N LYS A 120 -3.60 -19.54 1.10
CA LYS A 120 -3.62 -20.93 0.61
C LYS A 120 -5.05 -21.18 0.16
N THR A 121 -5.31 -20.97 -1.14
CA THR A 121 -6.52 -21.46 -1.78
C THR A 121 -6.61 -22.96 -1.49
N ALA A 122 -7.81 -23.44 -1.15
CA ALA A 122 -8.06 -24.85 -0.81
C ALA A 122 -7.64 -25.88 -1.90
N GLN A 123 -7.15 -25.43 -3.06
CA GLN A 123 -6.61 -26.27 -4.13
C GLN A 123 -5.19 -26.81 -3.86
N ASP A 124 -4.45 -26.32 -2.86
CA ASP A 124 -3.11 -26.83 -2.54
C ASP A 124 -3.11 -27.97 -1.49
N LEU A 125 -4.27 -28.29 -0.90
CA LEU A 125 -4.38 -29.34 0.14
C LEU A 125 -4.78 -30.73 -0.40
N GLN A 126 -4.92 -30.91 -1.71
CA GLN A 126 -5.17 -32.22 -2.31
C GLN A 126 -3.91 -32.73 -3.02
N GLY A 127 -3.03 -33.41 -2.29
CA GLY A 127 -1.91 -34.12 -2.95
C GLY A 127 -0.89 -34.81 -2.05
N PHE A 128 -0.86 -34.54 -0.74
CA PHE A 128 0.00 -35.28 0.20
C PHE A 128 -0.85 -36.20 1.08
N GLY A 129 -1.06 -37.40 0.58
CA GLY A 129 -1.66 -38.49 1.34
C GLY A 129 -1.34 -39.81 0.68
N GLU A 130 -0.10 -40.29 0.88
CA GLU A 130 0.21 -41.72 1.10
C GLU A 130 1.71 -41.86 1.48
N LEU A 131 2.00 -41.69 2.76
CA LEU A 131 3.09 -42.34 3.48
C LEU A 131 2.37 -42.91 4.70
N ASP A 132 2.46 -44.17 5.11
CA ASP A 132 3.44 -45.23 4.94
C ASP A 132 2.77 -46.47 5.58
N LEU A 133 3.01 -47.68 5.08
CA LEU A 133 2.83 -48.90 5.88
C LEU A 133 3.65 -50.03 5.26
N ASP A 134 4.91 -50.07 5.67
CA ASP A 134 5.73 -51.27 5.77
C ASP A 134 5.05 -52.30 6.71
N ASP A 135 4.86 -53.56 6.28
CA ASP A 135 5.06 -54.74 7.12
C ASP A 135 4.99 -56.06 6.30
N GLY A 136 6.10 -56.81 6.32
CA GLY A 136 6.09 -58.27 6.53
C GLY A 136 5.60 -59.21 5.42
N GLY A 137 6.54 -59.93 4.78
CA GLY A 137 6.24 -61.19 4.06
C GLY A 137 5.67 -62.29 4.98
N PRO A 138 5.19 -63.41 4.43
CA PRO A 138 6.11 -64.53 4.26
C PRO A 138 5.85 -65.47 3.06
N ASP A 139 6.92 -66.18 2.71
CA ASP A 139 7.00 -67.61 2.36
C ASP A 139 6.17 -68.22 1.20
N GLY A 140 6.92 -68.80 0.25
CA GLY A 140 6.66 -70.16 -0.25
C GLY A 140 5.58 -70.38 -1.31
N ALA A 141 6.00 -70.74 -2.53
CA ALA A 141 5.63 -72.03 -3.14
C ALA A 141 6.18 -72.16 -4.58
N GLN A 142 6.92 -73.25 -4.78
CA GLN A 142 7.34 -73.81 -6.06
C GLN A 142 6.14 -74.24 -6.93
N ALA A 143 6.32 -74.21 -8.25
CA ALA A 143 6.14 -75.38 -9.13
C ALA A 143 6.72 -75.08 -10.52
#